data_AF-A0A8J6JDQ9-F1
#
_entry.id   AF-A0A8J6JDQ9-F1
#
_cell.length_a   1.000
_cell.length_b   1.000
_cell.length_c   1.000
_cell.angle_alpha   90.00
_cell.angle_beta   90.00
_cell.angle_gamma   90.00
#
_symmetry.space_group_name_H-M   'P 1'
#
loop_
_entity.id
_entity.type
_entity.pdbx_description
1 polymer ?
#
loop_
_entity_poly.entity_id
_entity_poly.type
_entity_poly.pdbx_seq_one_letter_code
_entity_poly.pdbx_strand_id
1 'polypeptide(L)' 'MKGKYNDMYSLFRHERGAEDFFNALPSYVQDRIGPRYQSIDSFERLEEYAVKYSRHF' A
#
# COMPACT_ATOMS: atom_id res chain seq x y z
N MET A 1 -10.80 11.51 6.45
CA MET A 1 -11.49 11.05 5.23
C MET A 1 -11.37 9.54 5.18
N LYS A 2 -12.47 8.80 4.96
CA LYS A 2 -12.39 7.36 4.62
C LYS A 2 -11.83 7.26 3.21
N GLY A 3 -10.82 6.42 2.98
CA GLY A 3 -10.35 6.15 1.62
C GLY A 3 -11.43 5.51 0.76
N LYS A 4 -11.17 5.47 -0.55
CA LYS A 4 -12.10 4.99 -1.58
C LYS A 4 -12.39 3.48 -1.46
N TYR A 5 -11.50 2.73 -0.81
CA TYR A 5 -11.56 1.28 -0.67
C TYR A 5 -11.57 0.85 0.80
N ASN A 6 -11.98 -0.38 1.08
CA ASN A 6 -12.01 -0.87 2.47
C ASN A 6 -10.63 -1.32 2.98
N ASP A 7 -9.75 -1.74 2.07
CA ASP A 7 -8.45 -2.34 2.36
C ASP A 7 -7.58 -2.42 1.08
N MET A 8 -6.32 -2.79 1.26
CA MET A 8 -5.31 -2.87 0.21
C MET A 8 -5.69 -3.82 -0.93
N TYR A 9 -6.29 -4.97 -0.62
CA TYR A 9 -6.67 -5.95 -1.64
C TYR A 9 -7.90 -5.49 -2.42
N SER A 10 -8.83 -4.78 -1.75
CA SER A 10 -9.93 -4.09 -2.41
C SER A 10 -9.42 -2.98 -3.34
N LEU A 11 -8.38 -2.26 -2.96
CA LEU A 11 -7.68 -1.30 -3.84
C LEU A 11 -7.08 -2.01 -5.06
N PHE A 12 -6.30 -3.08 -4.88
CA PHE A 12 -5.65 -3.82 -5.97
C PHE A 12 -6.65 -4.34 -7.01
N ARG A 13 -7.83 -4.80 -6.57
CA ARG A 13 -8.89 -5.28 -7.48
C ARG A 13 -9.45 -4.20 -8.41
N HIS A 14 -9.40 -2.92 -8.00
CA HIS A 14 -9.99 -1.82 -8.76
C HIS A 14 -8.94 -0.95 -9.46
N GLU A 15 -7.71 -0.90 -8.94
CA GLU A 15 -6.61 -0.10 -9.46
C GLU A 15 -5.38 -0.98 -9.65
N ARG A 16 -5.18 -1.52 -10.86
CA ARG A 16 -4.02 -2.37 -11.17
C ARG A 16 -2.68 -1.69 -10.86
N GLY A 17 -2.60 -0.37 -11.09
CA GLY A 17 -1.41 0.41 -10.76
C GLY A 17 -1.05 0.35 -9.27
N ALA A 18 -2.00 0.09 -8.37
CA ALA A 18 -1.75 -0.11 -6.96
C ALA A 18 -1.04 -1.43 -6.64
N GLU A 19 -1.46 -2.50 -7.30
CA GLU A 19 -0.84 -3.81 -7.17
C GLU A 19 0.57 -3.80 -7.79
N ASP A 20 0.71 -3.24 -8.99
CA ASP A 20 2.00 -3.10 -9.67
C ASP A 20 2.99 -2.27 -8.84
N PHE A 21 2.53 -1.16 -8.27
CA PHE A 21 3.34 -0.33 -7.38
C PHE A 21 3.79 -1.12 -6.14
N PHE A 22 2.87 -1.79 -5.45
CA PHE A 22 3.20 -2.57 -4.26
C PHE A 22 4.22 -3.67 -4.57
N ASN A 23 4.03 -4.39 -5.68
CA ASN A 23 4.92 -5.46 -6.13
C ASN A 23 6.31 -4.96 -6.53
N ALA A 24 6.43 -3.70 -6.97
CA ALA A 24 7.70 -3.07 -7.29
C ALA A 24 8.48 -2.58 -6.04
N LEU A 25 7.85 -2.52 -4.86
CA LEU A 25 8.52 -2.12 -3.63
C LEU A 25 9.55 -3.17 -3.19
N PRO A 26 10.63 -2.79 -2.49
CA PRO A 26 11.53 -3.74 -1.87
C PRO A 26 10.78 -4.70 -0.92
N SER A 27 11.21 -5.96 -0.84
CA SER A 27 10.56 -6.98 -0.01
C SER A 27 10.39 -6.55 1.44
N TYR A 28 11.40 -5.89 2.03
CA TYR A 28 11.32 -5.38 3.40
C TYR A 28 10.23 -4.31 3.59
N VAL A 29 9.91 -3.53 2.56
CA VAL A 29 8.82 -2.54 2.59
C VAL A 29 7.49 -3.27 2.50
N GLN A 30 7.37 -4.25 1.59
CA GLN A 30 6.19 -5.08 1.45
C GLN A 30 5.85 -5.81 2.76
N ASP A 31 6.85 -6.39 3.44
CA ASP A 31 6.69 -7.07 4.74
C ASP A 31 6.21 -6.14 5.86
N ARG A 32 6.54 -4.84 5.78
CA ARG A 32 6.09 -3.84 6.75
C ARG A 32 4.67 -3.35 6.44
N ILE A 33 4.31 -3.31 5.17
CA ILE A 33 2.99 -2.86 4.68
C ILE A 33 1.95 -3.96 4.81
N GLY A 34 2.28 -5.21 4.46
CA GLY A 34 1.37 -6.35 4.41
C GLY A 34 0.50 -6.51 5.67
N PRO A 35 1.07 -6.51 6.89
CA PRO A 35 0.29 -6.59 8.14
C PRO A 35 -0.67 -5.43 8.38
N ARG A 36 -0.49 -4.30 7.67
CA ARG A 36 -1.29 -3.08 7.78
C ARG A 36 -2.25 -2.89 6.60
N TYR A 37 -2.51 -3.94 5.82
CA TYR A 37 -3.37 -3.89 4.63
C TYR A 37 -4.75 -3.23 4.87
N GLN A 38 -5.33 -3.39 6.07
CA GLN A 38 -6.60 -2.77 6.45
C GLN A 38 -6.55 -1.24 6.54
N SER A 39 -5.36 -0.68 6.76
CA SER A 39 -5.16 0.76 6.83
C SER A 39 -4.94 1.38 5.44
N ILE A 40 -4.76 0.59 4.39
CA ILE A 40 -4.52 1.08 3.03
C ILE A 40 -5.83 1.08 2.27
N ASP A 41 -6.53 2.21 2.34
CA ASP A 41 -7.86 2.43 1.73
C ASP A 41 -7.78 3.28 0.45
N SER A 42 -6.58 3.68 0.03
CA SER A 42 -6.33 4.48 -1.18
C SER A 42 -4.91 4.26 -1.70
N PHE A 43 -4.68 4.61 -2.96
CA PHE A 43 -3.35 4.61 -3.56
C PHE A 43 -2.41 5.60 -2.86
N GLU A 44 -2.90 6.78 -2.51
CA GLU A 44 -2.14 7.79 -1.73
C GLU A 44 -1.63 7.21 -0.40
N ARG A 45 -2.47 6.47 0.35
CA ARG A 45 -2.01 5.81 1.59
C ARG A 45 -0.95 4.75 1.33
N LEU A 46 -1.06 4.01 0.24
CA LEU A 46 -0.05 3.02 -0.15
C LEU A 46 1.31 3.70 -0.39
N GLU A 47 1.31 4.83 -1.10
CA GLU A 47 2.51 5.65 -1.33
C GLU A 47 3.08 6.21 -0.02
N GLU A 48 2.24 6.75 0.86
CA GLU A 48 2.65 7.27 2.17
C GLU A 48 3.37 6.20 3.01
N TYR A 49 2.80 4.99 3.06
CA TYR A 49 3.39 3.87 3.79
C TYR A 49 4.71 3.40 3.14
N ALA A 50 4.76 3.35 1.81
CA ALA A 50 5.98 3.01 1.08
C ALA A 50 7.11 4.00 1.37
N VAL A 51 6.83 5.31 1.30
CA VAL A 51 7.80 6.37 1.63
C VAL A 51 8.25 6.27 3.08
N LYS A 52 7.31 6.07 4.01
CA LYS A 52 7.59 5.94 5.44
C LYS A 52 8.57 4.80 5.74
N TYR A 53 8.36 3.63 5.15
CA TYR A 53 9.24 2.48 5.39
C TYR A 53 10.53 2.52 4.59
N SER A 54 10.55 3.17 3.43
CA SER A 54 11.77 3.36 2.65
C SER A 54 12.75 4.34 3.32
N ARG A 55 12.24 5.30 4.11
CA ARG A 55 13.06 6.30 4.83
C ARG A 55 13.60 5.82 6.18
N HIS A 56 13.25 4.62 6.63
CA HIS A 56 13.67 4.08 7.93
C HIS A 56 14.68 2.92 7.79
N PHE A 57 15.42 2.90 6.68
CA PHE A 57 16.55 2.03 6.41
C PHE A 57 17.83 2.84 6.18
#